data_AF-A0A2S0L059-F1
#
_entry.id   AF-A0A2S0L059-F1
#
_cell.length_a   1.000
_cell.length_b   1.000
_cell.length_c   1.000
_cell.angle_alpha   90.00
_cell.angle_beta   90.00
_cell.angle_gamma   90.00
#
_symmetry.space_group_name_H-M   'P 1'
#
loop_
_entity.id
_entity.type
_entity.pdbx_description
1 polymer ?
#
loop_
_entity_poly.entity_id
_entity_poly.type
_entity_poly.pdbx_seq_one_letter_code
_entity_poly.pdbx_strand_id
1 'polypeptide(L)'
;MKFEDSAAVAYVQERVLKELKAPSTAEFVGVAKVTRPTGSDIEKAARTLNIDPDHLWMVAGEVDAQNSFGAMLRNSYAGLVEFHPDKGYRVINIIIE
;
A
#
# COMPACT_ATOMS: atom_id res chain seq x y z
N MET A 1 12.93 14.41 -5.94
CA MET A 1 12.47 13.17 -6.63
C MET A 1 11.12 13.45 -7.29
N LYS A 2 10.72 12.70 -8.32
CA LYS A 2 9.34 12.74 -8.85
C LYS A 2 8.56 11.53 -8.32
N PHE A 3 7.24 11.64 -8.29
CA PHE A 3 6.39 10.50 -7.98
C PHE A 3 6.48 9.48 -9.13
N GLU A 4 6.54 8.19 -8.77
CA GLU A 4 6.68 7.05 -9.66
C GLU A 4 5.82 5.90 -9.13
N ASP A 5 4.86 5.46 -9.94
CA ASP A 5 3.92 4.39 -9.59
C ASP A 5 4.65 3.12 -9.13
N SER A 6 5.70 2.70 -9.85
CA SER A 6 6.49 1.51 -9.53
C SER A 6 7.17 1.59 -8.16
N ALA A 7 7.64 2.78 -7.77
CA ALA A 7 8.26 2.98 -6.47
C ALA A 7 7.21 2.95 -5.36
N ALA A 8 6.06 3.61 -5.55
CA ALA A 8 4.94 3.53 -4.62
C ALA A 8 4.48 2.08 -4.41
N VAL A 9 4.35 1.31 -5.50
CA VAL A 9 4.00 -0.11 -5.46
C VAL A 9 5.03 -0.92 -4.67
N ALA A 10 6.33 -0.72 -4.93
CA ALA A 10 7.38 -1.45 -4.22
C ALA A 10 7.34 -1.21 -2.70
N TYR A 11 7.20 0.05 -2.26
CA TYR A 11 7.12 0.39 -0.83
C TYR A 11 5.87 -0.21 -0.17
N VAL A 12 4.73 -0.19 -0.86
CA VAL A 12 3.49 -0.79 -0.33
C VAL A 12 3.60 -2.30 -0.28
N GLN A 13 4.09 -2.95 -1.33
CA GLN A 13 4.28 -4.41 -1.36
C GLN A 13 5.29 -4.88 -0.31
N GLU A 14 6.38 -4.15 -0.08
CA GLU A 14 7.30 -4.45 1.02
C GLU A 14 6.60 -4.37 2.39
N ARG A 15 5.69 -3.39 2.57
CA ARG A 15 4.88 -3.30 3.79
C ARG A 15 3.88 -4.44 3.91
N VAL A 16 3.23 -4.87 2.82
CA VAL A 16 2.35 -6.05 2.79
C VAL A 16 3.12 -7.28 3.28
N LEU A 17 4.30 -7.54 2.73
CA LEU A 17 5.13 -8.67 3.13
C LEU A 17 5.44 -8.64 4.63
N LYS A 18 5.69 -7.47 5.22
CA LYS A 18 5.95 -7.35 6.67
C LYS A 18 4.73 -7.68 7.54
N GLU A 19 3.51 -7.67 7.00
CA GLU A 19 2.27 -7.94 7.74
C GLU A 19 1.70 -9.34 7.49
N LEU A 20 2.09 -10.00 6.40
CA LEU A 20 1.67 -11.37 6.13
C LEU A 20 2.26 -12.34 7.16
N LYS A 21 1.49 -13.38 7.49
CA LYS A 21 1.93 -14.45 8.41
C LYS A 21 3.02 -15.34 7.82
N ALA A 22 3.02 -15.53 6.50
CA ALA A 22 3.95 -16.39 5.77
C ALA A 22 4.53 -15.66 4.55
N PRO A 23 5.33 -14.59 4.75
CA PRO A 23 5.75 -13.70 3.68
C PRO A 23 6.64 -14.35 2.62
N SER A 24 7.38 -15.41 2.98
CA SER A 24 8.18 -16.18 2.03
C SER A 24 7.37 -16.97 1.01
N THR A 25 6.05 -17.09 1.23
CA THR A 25 5.12 -17.77 0.32
C THR A 25 4.29 -16.78 -0.53
N ALA A 26 4.52 -15.48 -0.34
CA ALA A 26 3.71 -14.45 -0.97
C ALA A 26 4.04 -14.30 -2.46
N GLU A 27 3.00 -14.25 -3.29
CA GLU A 27 3.08 -13.96 -4.72
C GLU A 27 2.11 -12.82 -5.07
N PHE A 28 2.65 -11.69 -5.54
CA PHE A 28 1.83 -10.56 -5.96
C PHE A 28 1.23 -10.82 -7.35
N VAL A 29 -0.08 -10.63 -7.45
CA VAL A 29 -0.86 -11.00 -8.64
C VAL A 29 -1.25 -9.76 -9.43
N GLY A 30 -0.97 -9.79 -10.74
CA GLY A 30 -1.34 -8.73 -11.67
C GLY A 30 -0.58 -7.42 -11.45
N VAL A 31 -1.10 -6.34 -12.04
CA VAL A 31 -0.53 -5.00 -11.93
C VAL A 31 -1.28 -4.23 -10.84
N ALA A 32 -0.56 -3.83 -9.80
CA ALA A 32 -1.12 -2.96 -8.77
C ALA A 32 -1.56 -1.61 -9.36
N LYS A 33 -2.69 -1.11 -8.91
CA LYS A 33 -3.25 0.17 -9.35
C LYS A 33 -2.81 1.27 -8.40
N VAL A 34 -2.35 2.38 -8.98
CA VAL A 34 -2.01 3.60 -8.25
C VAL A 34 -3.04 4.67 -8.58
N THR A 35 -3.67 5.25 -7.56
CA THR A 35 -4.72 6.26 -7.74
C THR A 35 -4.58 7.41 -6.75
N ARG A 36 -5.23 8.53 -7.05
CA ARG A 36 -5.43 9.61 -6.09
C ARG A 36 -6.54 9.21 -5.11
N PRO A 37 -6.28 9.20 -3.79
CA PRO A 37 -7.31 8.90 -2.82
C PRO A 37 -8.28 10.09 -2.75
N THR A 38 -9.58 9.79 -2.76
CA THR A 38 -10.66 10.79 -2.72
C THR A 38 -11.60 10.51 -1.56
N GLY A 39 -12.29 11.54 -1.07
CA GLY A 39 -13.35 11.42 -0.07
C GLY A 39 -13.00 12.05 1.27
N SER A 40 -14.04 12.29 2.09
CA SER A 40 -13.93 13.03 3.35
C SER A 40 -13.02 12.36 4.38
N ASP A 41 -12.95 11.03 4.38
CA ASP A 41 -12.15 10.26 5.34
C ASP A 41 -10.65 10.38 5.05
N ILE A 42 -10.28 10.43 3.77
CA ILE A 42 -8.90 10.67 3.33
C ILE A 42 -8.46 12.08 3.70
N GLU A 43 -9.29 13.09 3.42
CA GLU A 43 -8.96 14.47 3.79
C GLU A 43 -8.84 14.63 5.31
N LYS A 44 -9.72 13.97 6.07
CA LYS A 44 -9.65 13.95 7.53
C LYS A 44 -8.34 13.30 8.00
N ALA A 45 -7.97 12.14 7.44
CA ALA A 45 -6.72 11.48 7.76
C ALA A 45 -5.50 12.35 7.43
N ALA A 46 -5.49 13.00 6.26
CA ALA A 46 -4.45 13.94 5.85
C ALA A 46 -4.28 15.08 6.87
N ARG A 47 -5.40 15.71 7.27
CA ARG A 47 -5.41 16.75 8.31
C ARG A 47 -4.91 16.25 9.66
N THR A 48 -5.38 15.09 10.12
CA THR A 48 -4.97 14.50 11.40
C THR A 48 -3.48 14.16 11.44
N LEU A 49 -2.92 13.73 10.31
CA LEU A 49 -1.51 13.35 10.20
C LEU A 49 -0.59 14.51 9.78
N ASN A 50 -1.15 15.70 9.57
CA ASN A 50 -0.46 16.88 9.04
C ASN A 50 0.27 16.60 7.72
N ILE A 51 -0.46 16.00 6.78
CA ILE A 51 0.02 15.61 5.44
C ILE A 51 -0.74 16.45 4.39
N ASP A 52 -0.01 16.94 3.39
CA ASP A 52 -0.63 17.56 2.22
C ASP A 52 -1.41 16.49 1.41
N PRO A 53 -2.72 16.64 1.19
CA PRO A 53 -3.51 15.71 0.38
C PRO A 53 -2.92 15.46 -1.01
N ASP A 54 -2.23 16.44 -1.62
CA ASP A 54 -1.60 16.30 -2.94
C ASP A 54 -0.36 15.41 -2.91
N HIS A 55 0.12 15.06 -1.73
CA HIS A 55 1.20 14.10 -1.52
C HIS A 55 0.69 12.68 -1.26
N LEU A 56 -0.63 12.48 -1.18
CA LEU A 56 -1.23 11.17 -0.92
C LEU A 56 -1.58 10.41 -2.20
N TRP A 57 -1.32 9.11 -2.13
CA TRP A 57 -1.59 8.14 -3.18
C TRP A 57 -2.12 6.85 -2.56
N MET A 58 -3.01 6.16 -3.27
CA MET A 58 -3.49 4.83 -2.90
C MET A 58 -2.85 3.82 -3.84
N VAL A 59 -2.36 2.71 -3.29
CA VAL A 59 -1.89 1.55 -4.05
C VAL A 59 -2.78 0.37 -3.70
N ALA A 60 -3.41 -0.26 -4.69
CA ALA A 60 -4.24 -1.43 -4.47
C ALA A 60 -3.82 -2.59 -5.39
N GLY A 61 -3.90 -3.82 -4.88
CA GLY A 61 -3.54 -5.03 -5.62
C GLY A 61 -3.98 -6.30 -4.93
N GLU A 62 -3.48 -7.44 -5.41
CA GLU A 62 -3.77 -8.76 -4.86
C GLU A 62 -2.48 -9.50 -4.53
N VAL A 63 -2.51 -10.33 -3.50
CA VAL A 63 -1.39 -11.18 -3.07
C VAL A 63 -1.92 -12.56 -2.66
N ASP A 64 -1.31 -13.60 -3.22
CA ASP A 64 -1.52 -14.98 -2.80
C ASP A 64 -0.51 -15.29 -1.70
N ALA A 65 -0.95 -15.78 -0.53
CA ALA A 65 -0.07 -16.15 0.57
C ALA A 65 -0.66 -17.27 1.43
N GLN A 66 0.19 -18.05 2.10
CA GLN A 66 -0.28 -19.10 3.01
C GLN A 66 -0.87 -18.53 4.30
N ASN A 67 -1.98 -19.11 4.74
CA ASN A 67 -2.48 -18.92 6.08
C ASN A 67 -1.76 -19.84 7.09
N SER A 68 -2.16 -19.77 8.37
CA SER A 68 -1.56 -20.58 9.45
C SER A 68 -1.74 -22.10 9.31
N PHE A 69 -2.57 -22.56 8.36
CA PHE A 69 -2.79 -23.98 8.05
C PHE A 69 -2.08 -24.42 6.76
N GLY A 70 -1.28 -23.55 6.14
CA GLY A 70 -0.55 -23.85 4.91
C GLY A 70 -1.39 -23.77 3.63
N ALA A 71 -2.66 -23.36 3.73
CA ALA A 71 -3.49 -23.14 2.55
C ALA A 71 -3.14 -21.81 1.88
N MET A 72 -2.92 -21.82 0.57
CA MET A 72 -2.76 -20.61 -0.24
C MET A 72 -4.09 -19.88 -0.37
N LEU A 73 -4.14 -18.62 0.05
CA LEU A 73 -5.31 -17.75 -0.08
C LEU A 73 -4.94 -16.49 -0.86
N ARG A 74 -5.85 -16.07 -1.73
CA ARG A 74 -5.79 -14.77 -2.39
C ARG A 74 -6.40 -13.70 -1.50
N ASN A 75 -5.63 -12.66 -1.23
CA ASN A 75 -6.07 -11.50 -0.45
C ASN A 75 -5.92 -10.25 -1.32
N SER A 76 -6.84 -9.31 -1.15
CA SER A 76 -6.69 -7.97 -1.67
C SER A 76 -5.89 -7.12 -0.68
N TYR A 77 -5.16 -6.13 -1.16
CA TYR A 77 -4.52 -5.15 -0.29
C TYR A 77 -4.72 -3.73 -0.80
N ALA A 78 -4.76 -2.78 0.12
CA ALA A 78 -4.79 -1.35 -0.15
C ALA A 78 -3.84 -0.62 0.81
N GLY A 79 -2.90 0.14 0.26
CA GLY A 79 -1.94 0.94 1.00
C GLY A 79 -2.09 2.43 0.71
N LEU A 80 -2.24 3.24 1.76
CA LEU A 80 -2.13 4.70 1.67
C LEU A 80 -0.67 5.08 1.80
N VAL A 81 -0.11 5.74 0.78
CA VAL A 81 1.28 6.17 0.74
C VAL A 81 1.37 7.68 0.59
N GLU A 82 2.27 8.28 1.34
CA GLU A 82 2.66 9.67 1.20
C GLU A 82 3.96 9.74 0.41
N PHE A 83 4.03 10.68 -0.52
CA PHE A 83 5.23 10.99 -1.26
C PHE A 83 5.71 12.42 -0.96
N HIS A 84 6.93 12.52 -0.43
CA HIS A 84 7.63 13.79 -0.29
C HIS A 84 8.77 13.87 -1.31
N PRO A 85 8.83 14.90 -2.17
CA PRO A 85 9.89 15.04 -3.17
C PRO A 85 11.31 14.95 -2.60
N ASP A 86 11.50 15.38 -1.35
CA ASP A 86 12.80 15.42 -0.66
C ASP A 86 13.07 14.21 0.24
N LYS A 87 12.05 13.45 0.63
CA LYS A 87 12.16 12.35 1.61
C LYS A 87 11.79 10.97 1.04
N GLY A 88 11.15 10.92 -0.12
CA GLY A 88 10.67 9.70 -0.73
C GLY A 88 9.30 9.26 -0.22
N TYR A 89 9.07 7.95 -0.19
CA TYR A 89 7.79 7.36 0.11
C TYR A 89 7.68 6.96 1.59
N ARG A 90 6.52 7.22 2.19
CA ARG A 90 6.14 6.73 3.52
C ARG A 90 4.79 6.04 3.44
N VAL A 91 4.75 4.74 3.71
CA VAL A 91 3.48 4.00 3.83
C VAL A 91 2.83 4.40 5.15
N ILE A 92 1.66 5.04 5.07
CA ILE A 92 0.92 5.56 6.22
C ILE A 92 0.07 4.45 6.84
N ASN A 93 -0.66 3.74 5.98
CA ASN A 93 -1.57 2.69 6.39
C ASN A 93 -1.58 1.58 5.34
N ILE A 94 -1.90 0.37 5.78
CA ILE A 94 -2.13 -0.75 4.89
C ILE A 94 -3.24 -1.64 5.44
N ILE A 95 -4.06 -2.15 4.52
CA ILE A 95 -5.16 -3.07 4.79
C ILE A 95 -4.96 -4.28 3.88
N ILE A 96 -5.16 -5.47 4.43
CA ILE A 96 -5.09 -6.76 3.72
C ILE A 96 -6.37 -7.53 4.08
N GLU A 97 -7.14 -7.94 3.07
CA GLU A 97 -8.46 -8.59 3.20
C GLU A 97 -8.55 -9.89 2.41
#